data_AF-K3XQS8-F1
#
_entry.id   AF-K3XQS8-F1
#
_cell.length_a   1.000
_cell.length_b   1.000
_cell.length_c   1.000
_cell.angle_alpha   90.00
_cell.angle_beta   90.00
_cell.angle_gamma   90.00
#
_symmetry.space_group_name_H-M   'P 1'
#
loop_
_entity.id
_entity.type
_entity.pdbx_description
1 polymer ?
#
loop_
_entity_poly.entity_id
_entity_poly.type
_entity_poly.pdbx_seq_one_letter_code
_entity_poly.pdbx_strand_id
1 'polypeptide(L)'
;MDNFTDDNEDDEEESGTPRLVVNNKKRPSGRKQEKERVKKGGYGVVFQSAVQEMITTRKEMEANKKSKESRWMEVKVMEERKLAIEEEKLRMEQEYKIMFMDTSRLNQTQRAYLESMRAQILSRMVGSGSGNGSV
;
A
#
# COMPACT_ATOMS: atom_id res chain seq x y z
N MET A 1 43.10 -80.88 -12.83
CA MET A 1 42.32 -80.95 -14.09
C MET A 1 42.89 -79.91 -15.00
N ASP A 2 43.66 -80.38 -15.98
CA ASP A 2 44.11 -79.58 -17.11
C ASP A 2 42.93 -79.33 -18.06
N ASN A 3 42.88 -78.14 -18.64
CA ASN A 3 42.15 -77.80 -19.87
C ASN A 3 42.81 -76.50 -20.39
N PHE A 4 43.94 -76.57 -21.09
CA PHE A 4 44.09 -76.65 -22.56
C PHE A 4 43.40 -75.53 -23.36
N THR A 5 44.27 -74.71 -23.97
CA THR A 5 44.22 -74.01 -25.29
C THR A 5 43.14 -72.94 -25.50
N ASP A 6 43.42 -71.77 -26.10
CA ASP A 6 44.04 -71.63 -27.43
C ASP A 6 44.47 -70.17 -27.75
N ASP A 7 45.62 -70.06 -28.42
CA ASP A 7 46.11 -69.07 -29.41
C ASP A 7 45.67 -67.59 -29.41
N ASN A 8 46.63 -66.69 -29.22
CA ASN A 8 47.42 -66.18 -30.35
C ASN A 8 48.61 -65.33 -29.88
N GLU A 9 49.73 -65.61 -30.51
CA GLU A 9 51.02 -64.93 -30.42
C GLU A 9 51.00 -63.54 -31.07
N ASP A 10 52.18 -62.92 -31.02
CA ASP A 10 52.66 -61.81 -31.82
C ASP A 10 52.29 -60.40 -31.37
N ASP A 11 53.21 -59.45 -31.31
CA ASP A 11 54.67 -59.42 -31.27
C ASP A 11 54.98 -57.92 -31.10
N GLU A 12 56.24 -57.61 -30.82
CA GLU A 12 56.87 -56.33 -31.17
C GLU A 12 56.59 -55.08 -30.30
N GLU A 13 57.66 -54.72 -29.59
CA GLU A 13 58.37 -53.44 -29.75
C GLU A 13 57.83 -52.17 -29.06
N GLU A 14 58.66 -51.72 -28.13
CA GLU A 14 58.85 -50.37 -27.62
C GLU A 14 58.57 -49.26 -28.64
N SER A 15 57.64 -48.35 -28.34
CA SER A 15 57.57 -47.07 -29.06
C SER A 15 56.95 -45.96 -28.20
N GLY A 16 57.75 -44.91 -27.98
CA GLY A 16 57.49 -43.84 -27.04
C GLY A 16 56.16 -43.12 -27.25
N THR A 17 55.50 -42.80 -26.13
CA THR A 17 54.42 -41.80 -26.10
C THR A 17 54.84 -40.55 -26.88
N PRO A 18 54.17 -40.21 -27.99
CA PRO A 18 54.35 -38.89 -28.58
C PRO A 18 53.77 -37.91 -27.56
N ARG A 19 54.62 -37.05 -27.01
CA ARG A 19 54.22 -35.91 -26.19
C ARG A 19 53.10 -35.18 -26.92
N LEU A 20 51.86 -35.38 -26.45
CA LEU A 20 50.68 -34.72 -26.99
C LEU A 20 50.96 -33.23 -27.03
N VAL A 21 51.11 -32.71 -28.24
CA VAL A 21 51.29 -31.29 -28.51
C VAL A 21 50.13 -30.60 -27.82
N VAL A 22 50.43 -29.81 -26.79
CA VAL A 22 49.45 -28.99 -26.09
C VAL A 22 48.81 -28.12 -27.15
N ASN A 23 47.60 -28.52 -27.55
CA ASN A 23 46.89 -27.86 -28.61
C ASN A 23 46.44 -26.51 -28.05
N ASN A 24 47.27 -25.50 -28.24
CA ASN A 24 46.97 -24.11 -27.96
C ASN A 24 45.96 -23.58 -28.99
N LYS A 25 44.84 -24.31 -29.19
CA LYS A 25 43.60 -23.77 -29.74
C LYS A 25 43.10 -22.72 -28.77
N LYS A 26 43.67 -21.52 -28.87
CA LYS A 26 43.09 -20.30 -28.31
C LYS A 26 41.65 -20.28 -28.80
N ARG A 27 40.72 -20.28 -27.85
CA ARG A 27 39.28 -20.22 -28.15
C ARG A 27 39.01 -19.07 -29.13
N PRO A 28 38.07 -19.21 -30.08
CA PRO A 28 37.75 -18.14 -31.03
C PRO A 28 37.52 -16.82 -30.29
N SER A 29 38.10 -15.74 -30.83
CA SER A 29 37.91 -14.39 -30.33
C SER A 29 36.40 -14.09 -30.24
N GLY A 30 35.93 -13.65 -29.07
CA GLY A 30 34.51 -13.41 -28.77
C GLY A 30 33.92 -14.31 -27.68
N ARG A 31 34.26 -15.61 -27.67
CA ARG A 31 33.68 -16.58 -26.71
C ARG A 31 34.17 -16.38 -25.28
N LYS A 32 35.31 -15.69 -25.08
CA LYS A 32 35.88 -15.38 -23.76
C LYS A 32 35.11 -14.25 -23.06
N GLN A 33 34.83 -13.15 -23.76
CA GLN A 33 34.10 -12.01 -23.21
C GLN A 33 32.66 -12.35 -22.88
N GLU A 34 31.95 -13.06 -23.77
CA GLU A 34 30.58 -13.47 -23.51
C GLU A 34 30.47 -14.42 -22.30
N LYS A 35 31.34 -15.43 -22.20
CA LYS A 35 31.39 -16.35 -21.05
C LYS A 35 31.76 -15.64 -19.75
N GLU A 36 32.59 -14.60 -19.82
CA GLU A 36 32.96 -13.77 -18.67
C GLU A 36 31.82 -12.83 -18.25
N ARG A 37 31.10 -12.24 -19.21
CA ARG A 37 29.87 -11.46 -18.97
C ARG A 37 28.80 -12.32 -18.31
N VAL A 38 28.58 -13.55 -18.78
CA VAL A 38 27.65 -14.50 -18.15
C VAL A 38 28.12 -14.90 -16.74
N LYS A 39 29.43 -15.13 -16.52
CA LYS A 39 30.00 -15.42 -15.20
C LYS A 39 29.86 -14.27 -14.19
N LYS A 40 29.92 -13.02 -14.65
CA LYS A 40 29.72 -11.81 -13.84
C LYS A 40 28.25 -11.42 -13.68
N GLY A 41 27.32 -12.27 -14.10
CA GLY A 41 25.87 -12.07 -13.93
C GLY A 41 25.17 -11.38 -15.12
N GLY A 42 25.92 -10.90 -16.12
CA GLY A 42 25.43 -10.50 -17.44
C GLY A 42 24.12 -9.72 -17.46
N TYR A 43 23.21 -10.11 -18.37
CA TYR A 43 21.86 -9.57 -18.48
C TYR A 43 20.98 -9.85 -17.25
N GLY A 44 21.28 -10.90 -16.48
CA GLY A 44 20.52 -11.29 -15.29
C GLY A 44 20.61 -10.24 -14.17
N VAL A 45 21.77 -9.62 -13.98
CA VAL A 45 21.95 -8.55 -12.97
C VAL A 45 21.19 -7.27 -13.35
N VAL A 46 21.20 -6.91 -14.63
CA VAL A 46 20.44 -5.74 -15.13
C VAL A 46 18.93 -5.98 -14.98
N PHE A 47 18.46 -7.18 -15.31
CA PHE A 47 17.07 -7.57 -15.14
C PHE A 47 16.66 -7.59 -13.66
N GLN A 48 17.49 -8.15 -12.78
CA GLN A 48 17.25 -8.12 -11.33
C GLN A 48 17.19 -6.69 -10.79
N SER A 49 18.08 -5.79 -11.23
CA SER A 49 18.04 -4.37 -10.87
C SER A 49 16.73 -3.71 -11.31
N ALA A 50 16.31 -3.92 -12.56
CA ALA A 50 15.07 -3.35 -13.09
C ALA A 50 13.82 -3.87 -12.35
N VAL A 51 13.79 -5.16 -12.00
CA VAL A 51 12.70 -5.74 -11.20
C VAL A 51 12.70 -5.15 -9.79
N GLN A 52 13.87 -4.98 -9.18
CA GLN A 52 14.00 -4.36 -7.86
C GLN A 52 13.51 -2.91 -7.86
N GLU A 53 13.90 -2.11 -8.85
CA GLU A 53 13.44 -0.73 -9.03
C GLU A 53 11.92 -0.65 -9.23
N MET A 54 11.33 -1.56 -10.00
CA MET A 54 9.89 -1.63 -10.17
C MET A 54 9.18 -1.94 -8.84
N ILE A 55 9.74 -2.84 -8.03
CA ILE A 55 9.19 -3.19 -6.71
C ILE A 55 9.30 -1.99 -5.75
N THR A 56 10.44 -1.29 -5.70
CA THR A 56 10.61 -0.13 -4.82
C THR A 56 9.70 1.01 -5.23
N THR A 57 9.60 1.30 -6.54
CA THR A 57 8.72 2.33 -7.08
C THR A 57 7.25 2.02 -6.75
N ARG A 58 6.82 0.76 -6.89
CA ARG A 58 5.46 0.34 -6.52
C ARG A 58 5.20 0.54 -5.03
N LYS A 59 6.13 0.12 -4.17
CA LYS A 59 6.01 0.30 -2.71
C LYS A 59 5.92 1.77 -2.32
N GLU A 60 6.74 2.63 -2.94
CA GLU A 60 6.73 4.07 -2.68
C GLU A 60 5.40 4.70 -3.11
N MET A 61 4.89 4.35 -4.30
CA MET A 61 3.59 4.84 -4.78
C MET A 61 2.44 4.40 -3.87
N GLU A 62 2.43 3.17 -3.40
CA GLU A 62 1.43 2.67 -2.46
C GLU A 62 1.49 3.38 -1.10
N ALA A 63 2.69 3.60 -0.56
CA ALA A 63 2.88 4.35 0.68
C ALA A 63 2.41 5.80 0.54
N ASN A 64 2.73 6.45 -0.58
CA ASN A 64 2.29 7.80 -0.89
C ASN A 64 0.76 7.88 -1.04
N LYS A 65 0.14 6.91 -1.72
CA LYS A 65 -1.32 6.81 -1.83
C LYS A 65 -1.97 6.70 -0.44
N LYS A 66 -1.48 5.79 0.41
CA LYS A 66 -2.00 5.60 1.78
C LYS A 66 -1.85 6.86 2.63
N SER A 67 -0.72 7.56 2.53
CA SER A 67 -0.51 8.83 3.24
C SER A 67 -1.48 9.91 2.76
N LYS A 68 -1.64 10.08 1.44
CA LYS A 68 -2.62 11.01 0.87
C LYS A 68 -4.04 10.69 1.31
N GLU A 69 -4.44 9.42 1.23
CA GLU A 69 -5.76 8.95 1.61
C GLU A 69 -6.04 9.18 3.10
N SER A 70 -5.07 8.88 3.98
CA SER A 70 -5.19 9.18 5.41
C SER A 70 -5.38 10.66 5.67
N ARG A 71 -4.61 11.52 5.00
CA ARG A 71 -4.75 12.97 5.12
C ARG A 71 -6.09 13.49 4.59
N TRP A 72 -6.58 12.92 3.49
CA TRP A 72 -7.90 13.26 2.95
C TRP A 72 -9.03 12.84 3.89
N MET A 73 -8.95 11.65 4.49
CA MET A 73 -9.91 11.20 5.50
C MET A 73 -9.90 12.10 6.74
N GLU A 74 -8.74 12.49 7.23
CA GLU A 74 -8.62 13.40 8.37
C GLU A 74 -9.27 14.77 8.08
N VAL A 75 -8.99 15.36 6.92
CA VAL A 75 -9.62 16.62 6.49
C VAL A 75 -11.13 16.48 6.40
N LYS A 76 -11.62 15.38 5.80
CA LYS A 76 -13.05 15.06 5.70
C LYS A 76 -13.73 15.03 7.07
N VAL A 77 -13.16 14.29 8.02
CA VAL A 77 -13.72 14.19 9.38
C VAL A 77 -13.73 15.55 10.08
N MET A 78 -12.67 16.34 9.91
CA MET A 78 -12.60 17.68 10.49
C MET A 78 -13.63 18.64 9.88
N GLU A 79 -13.86 18.56 8.57
CA GLU A 79 -14.89 19.34 7.89
C GLU A 79 -16.30 18.93 8.33
N GLU A 80 -16.58 17.64 8.41
CA GLU A 80 -17.88 17.13 8.90
C GLU A 80 -18.14 17.58 10.35
N ARG A 81 -17.13 17.52 11.21
CA ARG A 81 -17.25 18.01 12.59
C ARG A 81 -17.50 19.52 12.64
N LYS A 82 -16.83 20.31 11.80
CA LYS A 82 -17.06 21.76 11.72
C LYS A 82 -18.47 22.07 11.26
N LEU A 83 -18.96 21.38 10.23
CA LEU A 83 -20.32 21.54 9.73
C LEU A 83 -21.35 21.17 10.81
N ALA A 84 -21.14 20.09 11.55
CA ALA A 84 -22.03 19.70 12.64
C ALA A 84 -22.12 20.77 13.74
N ILE A 85 -20.99 21.38 14.11
CA ILE A 85 -20.96 22.47 15.09
C ILE A 85 -21.66 23.72 14.55
N GLU A 86 -21.46 24.05 13.28
CA GLU A 86 -22.11 25.19 12.64
C GLU A 86 -23.62 25.00 12.55
N GLU A 87 -24.08 23.82 12.16
CA GLU A 87 -25.49 23.44 12.13
C GLU A 87 -26.12 23.51 13.54
N GLU A 88 -25.44 22.98 14.55
CA GLU A 88 -25.89 23.07 15.94
C GLU A 88 -26.00 24.53 16.39
N LYS A 89 -24.99 25.36 16.10
CA LYS A 89 -25.00 26.77 16.45
C LYS A 89 -26.16 27.51 15.78
N LEU A 90 -26.40 27.27 14.49
CA LEU A 90 -27.51 27.88 13.76
C LEU A 90 -28.85 27.44 14.33
N ARG A 91 -29.00 26.15 14.66
CA ARG A 91 -30.19 25.62 15.33
C ARG A 91 -30.41 26.31 16.68
N MET A 92 -29.38 26.41 17.51
CA MET A 92 -29.47 27.08 18.82
C MET A 92 -29.83 28.56 18.69
N GLU A 93 -29.28 29.26 17.70
CA GLU A 93 -29.62 30.67 17.43
C GLU A 93 -31.09 30.83 17.01
N GLN A 94 -31.59 29.93 16.15
CA GLN A 94 -33.00 29.92 15.77
C GLN A 94 -33.91 29.61 16.97
N GLU A 95 -33.56 28.62 17.78
CA GLU A 95 -34.31 28.27 19.00
C GLU A 95 -34.31 29.42 20.01
N TYR A 96 -33.17 30.10 20.19
CA TYR A 96 -33.08 31.31 21.01
C TYR A 96 -34.02 32.40 20.52
N LYS A 97 -34.03 32.66 19.20
CA LYS A 97 -34.95 33.63 18.60
C LYS A 97 -36.41 33.28 18.87
N ILE A 98 -36.79 32.00 18.80
CA ILE A 98 -38.15 31.54 19.12
C ILE A 98 -38.48 31.73 20.62
N MET A 99 -37.56 31.36 21.50
CA MET A 99 -37.72 31.49 22.95
C MET A 99 -37.94 32.93 23.39
N PHE A 100 -37.22 33.89 22.79
CA PHE A 100 -37.20 35.29 23.25
C PHE A 100 -37.96 36.27 22.33
N MET A 101 -38.67 35.80 21.31
CA MET A 101 -39.48 36.68 20.45
C MET A 101 -40.62 37.36 21.23
N ASP A 102 -40.80 38.66 21.04
CA ASP A 102 -41.95 39.40 21.62
C ASP A 102 -43.27 38.94 20.99
N THR A 103 -44.24 38.62 21.83
CA THR A 103 -45.57 38.13 21.44
C THR A 103 -46.65 39.20 21.53
N SER A 104 -46.33 40.42 21.95
CA SER A 104 -47.30 41.50 22.20
C SER A 104 -48.21 41.77 21.00
N ARG A 105 -47.68 41.66 19.77
CA ARG A 105 -48.39 41.94 18.50
C ARG A 105 -49.02 40.71 17.83
N LEU A 106 -48.89 39.52 18.40
CA LEU A 106 -49.41 38.29 17.77
C LEU A 106 -50.89 38.06 18.10
N ASN A 107 -51.63 37.44 17.20
CA ASN A 107 -53.00 36.97 17.49
C ASN A 107 -52.98 35.67 18.32
N GLN A 108 -54.14 35.24 18.83
CA GLN A 108 -54.23 34.08 19.73
C GLN A 108 -53.65 32.80 19.11
N THR A 109 -53.98 32.52 17.86
CA THR A 109 -53.50 31.32 17.14
C THR A 109 -51.98 31.34 16.97
N GLN A 110 -51.42 32.48 16.62
CA GLN A 110 -49.97 32.65 16.48
C GLN A 110 -49.23 32.51 17.81
N ARG A 111 -49.78 33.04 18.91
CA ARG A 111 -49.22 32.87 20.25
C ARG A 111 -49.19 31.40 20.66
N ALA A 112 -50.30 30.70 20.49
CA ALA A 112 -50.39 29.27 20.80
C ALA A 112 -49.37 28.43 20.00
N TYR A 113 -49.18 28.75 18.72
CA TYR A 113 -48.15 28.10 17.90
C TYR A 113 -46.73 28.33 18.43
N LEU A 114 -46.39 29.58 18.78
CA LEU A 114 -45.08 29.91 19.34
C LEU A 114 -44.86 29.25 20.69
N GLU A 115 -45.87 29.23 21.57
CA GLU A 115 -45.82 28.56 22.87
C GLU A 115 -45.59 27.05 22.71
N SER A 116 -46.24 26.41 21.73
CA SER A 116 -46.00 25.01 21.38
C SER A 116 -44.55 24.77 20.94
N MET A 117 -43.99 25.62 20.06
CA MET A 117 -42.59 25.52 19.66
C MET A 117 -41.64 25.70 20.85
N ARG A 118 -41.90 26.67 21.74
CA ARG A 118 -41.12 26.89 22.97
C ARG A 118 -41.15 25.67 23.87
N ALA A 119 -42.32 25.07 24.07
CA ALA A 119 -42.46 23.85 24.87
C ALA A 119 -41.66 22.68 24.26
N GLN A 120 -41.66 22.54 22.92
CA GLN A 120 -40.85 21.54 22.23
C GLN A 120 -39.34 21.77 22.43
N ILE A 121 -38.88 23.03 22.32
CA ILE A 121 -37.48 23.42 22.54
C ILE A 121 -37.06 23.13 23.98
N LEU A 122 -37.87 23.54 24.97
CA LEU A 122 -37.63 23.24 26.39
C LEU A 122 -37.54 21.73 26.65
N SER A 123 -38.44 20.95 26.06
CA SER A 123 -38.44 19.49 26.20
C SER A 123 -37.15 18.86 25.68
N ARG A 124 -36.64 19.34 24.53
CA ARG A 124 -35.36 18.89 23.97
C ARG A 124 -34.18 19.29 24.86
N MET A 125 -34.14 20.52 25.36
CA MET A 125 -33.05 21.01 26.22
C MET A 125 -32.99 20.25 27.56
N VAL A 126 -34.14 20.02 28.20
CA VAL A 126 -34.21 19.29 29.48
C VAL A 126 -33.97 17.79 29.28
N GLY A 127 -34.41 17.22 28.15
CA GLY A 127 -34.17 15.81 27.81
C GLY A 127 -32.71 15.49 27.47
N SER A 128 -31.95 16.45 26.93
CA SER A 128 -30.53 16.27 26.58
C SER A 128 -29.58 16.39 27.78
N GLY A 129 -30.04 16.92 28.91
CA GLY A 129 -29.22 17.18 30.10
C GLY A 129 -28.97 15.97 31.03
N SER A 130 -29.55 14.80 30.75
CA SER A 130 -29.58 13.67 31.70
C SER A 130 -28.67 12.47 31.35
N GLY A 131 -27.77 12.57 30.38
CA GLY A 131 -26.91 11.43 30.04
C GLY A 131 -25.64 11.85 29.32
N ASN A 132 -24.56 12.03 30.07
CA ASN A 132 -23.18 11.69 29.70
C ASN A 132 -22.24 12.17 30.83
N GLY A 133 -22.28 11.44 31.94
CA GLY A 133 -21.36 11.57 33.06
C GLY A 133 -21.10 10.18 33.63
N SER A 134 -20.20 9.43 33.00
CA SER A 134 -19.54 8.30 33.65
C SER A 134 -18.10 8.26 33.17
N VAL A 135 -17.24 8.59 34.13
CA VAL A 135 -15.81 8.28 34.21
C VAL A 135 -15.59 6.77 34.26
#